data_AF-A0AB38JX15-F1
#
_entry.id   AF-A0AB38JX15-F1
#
_cell.length_a   1.000
_cell.length_b   1.000
_cell.length_c   1.000
_cell.angle_alpha   90.00
_cell.angle_beta   90.00
_cell.angle_gamma   90.00
#
_symmetry.space_group_name_H-M   'P 1'
#
loop_
_entity.id
_entity.type
_entity.pdbx_description
1 polymer ?
#
loop_
_entity_poly.entity_id
_entity_poly.type
_entity_poly.pdbx_seq_one_letter_code
_entity_poly.pdbx_strand_id
1 'polypeptide(L)' 'MPTRYDKEFKQNIINLYKQGESAAQLAREYGIGYSTVHKWIQGQAKTQSGKSPDE' A
#
# COMPACT_ATOMS: atom_id res chain seq x y z
N MET A 1 17.88 -0.01 11.25
CA MET A 1 16.58 -0.15 11.93
C MET A 1 15.55 -0.51 10.86
N PRO A 2 14.73 -1.56 11.00
CA PRO A 2 13.70 -1.82 10.01
C PRO A 2 12.67 -0.69 10.12
N THR A 3 12.69 0.24 9.18
CA THR A 3 11.68 1.30 9.02
C THR A 3 10.39 0.62 8.59
N ARG A 4 9.69 0.07 9.58
CA ARG A 4 8.46 -0.66 9.37
C ARG A 4 7.37 0.37 9.14
N TYR A 5 7.12 0.68 7.88
CA TYR A 5 5.94 1.45 7.50
C TYR A 5 4.70 0.83 8.17
N ASP A 6 3.94 1.65 8.88
CA ASP A 6 2.72 1.25 9.56
C ASP A 6 1.75 0.56 8.59
N LYS A 7 1.01 -0.42 9.10
CA LYS A 7 0.00 -1.11 8.30
C LYS A 7 -1.03 -0.13 7.76
N GLU A 8 -1.44 0.83 8.59
CA GLU A 8 -2.38 1.88 8.20
C GLU A 8 -1.80 2.76 7.08
N PHE A 9 -0.51 3.12 7.18
CA PHE A 9 0.16 3.88 6.13
C PHE A 9 0.18 3.13 4.80
N LYS A 10 0.55 1.85 4.80
CA LYS A 10 0.52 1.01 3.59
C LYS A 10 -0.89 0.91 3.03
N GLN A 11 -1.88 0.69 3.89
CA GLN A 11 -3.28 0.55 3.48
C GLN A 11 -3.82 1.85 2.89
N ASN A 12 -3.42 3.00 3.43
CA ASN A 12 -3.77 4.33 2.93
C ASN A 12 -3.23 4.52 1.50
N ILE A 13 -1.93 4.26 1.27
CA ILE A 13 -1.32 4.35 -0.07
C ILE A 13 -2.03 3.42 -1.08
N ILE A 14 -2.38 2.21 -0.67
CA ILE A 14 -3.08 1.28 -1.57
C ILE A 14 -4.53 1.74 -1.82
N ASN A 15 -5.18 2.33 -0.83
CA ASN A 15 -6.53 2.89 -0.98
C ASN A 15 -6.52 4.08 -1.94
N LEU A 16 -5.52 4.96 -1.84
CA LEU A 16 -5.32 6.06 -2.79
C LEU A 16 -5.12 5.51 -4.20
N TYR A 17 -4.27 4.50 -4.38
CA TYR A 17 -4.08 3.85 -5.68
C TYR A 17 -5.39 3.28 -6.24
N LYS A 18 -6.23 2.65 -5.41
CA LYS A 18 -7.56 2.14 -5.81
C LYS A 18 -8.55 3.25 -6.16
N GLN A 19 -8.38 4.46 -5.63
CA GLN A 19 -9.20 5.62 -5.95
C GLN A 19 -8.83 6.28 -7.29
N GLY A 20 -7.73 5.86 -7.92
CA GLY A 20 -7.28 6.39 -9.22
C GLY A 20 -5.93 7.11 -9.15
N GLU A 21 -5.31 7.22 -7.97
CA GLU A 21 -3.97 7.80 -7.85
C GLU A 21 -2.90 6.89 -8.47
N SER A 22 -1.92 7.50 -9.14
CA SER A 22 -0.83 6.74 -9.75
C SER A 22 0.22 6.35 -8.71
N ALA A 23 0.68 5.09 -8.76
CA ALA A 23 1.73 4.60 -7.86
C ALA A 23 3.02 5.45 -7.89
N ALA A 24 3.36 6.03 -9.04
CA ALA A 24 4.48 6.96 -9.19
C ALA A 24 4.23 8.32 -8.50
N GLN A 25 3.00 8.81 -8.51
CA GLN A 25 2.62 10.05 -7.84
C GLN A 25 2.67 9.86 -6.32
N LEU A 26 2.04 8.79 -5.82
CA LEU A 26 2.08 8.41 -4.41
C LEU A 26 3.52 8.18 -3.91
N ALA A 27 4.36 7.54 -4.72
CA ALA A 27 5.78 7.37 -4.42
C ALA A 27 6.49 8.72 -4.22
N ARG A 28 6.28 9.67 -5.13
CA ARG A 28 6.94 10.98 -5.06
C ARG A 28 6.40 11.85 -3.93
N GLU A 29 5.09 11.90 -3.76
CA GLU A 29 4.42 12.75 -2.78
C GLU A 29 4.68 12.31 -1.35
N TYR A 30 4.65 11.00 -1.10
CA TYR A 30 4.90 10.43 0.22
C TYR A 30 6.38 10.08 0.46
N GLY A 31 7.27 10.38 -0.48
CA GLY A 31 8.70 10.04 -0.38
C GLY A 31 8.99 8.54 -0.30
N ILE A 32 8.10 7.72 -0.86
CA ILE A 32 8.20 6.26 -0.88
C ILE A 32 8.84 5.84 -2.20
N GLY A 33 9.74 4.85 -2.19
CA GLY A 33 10.24 4.28 -3.43
C GLY A 33 9.11 3.68 -4.27
N TYR A 34 9.08 3.95 -5.58
CA TYR A 34 8.08 3.37 -6.50
C TYR A 34 7.99 1.84 -6.38
N SER A 35 9.13 1.16 -6.32
CA SER A 35 9.20 -0.29 -6.12
C SER A 35 8.57 -0.76 -4.82
N THR A 36 8.59 0.08 -3.78
CA THR A 36 7.95 -0.20 -2.49
C THR A 36 6.42 -0.10 -2.60
N VAL A 37 5.90 0.95 -3.24
CA VAL A 37 4.46 1.11 -3.52
C VAL A 37 3.96 -0.06 -4.37
N HIS A 38 4.69 -0.39 -5.44
CA HIS A 38 4.35 -1.51 -6.33
C HIS A 38 4.33 -2.85 -5.59
N LYS A 39 5.32 -3.09 -4.71
CA LYS A 39 5.35 -4.27 -3.83
C LYS A 39 4.15 -4.35 -2.90
N TRP A 40 3.64 -3.23 -2.39
CA TRP A 40 2.47 -3.24 -1.51
C TRP A 40 1.19 -3.55 -2.27
N ILE A 41 1.02 -2.98 -3.47
CA ILE A 41 -0.11 -3.26 -4.36
C ILE A 41 -0.11 -4.76 -4.74
N GLN A 42 1.03 -5.31 -5.17
CA GLN A 42 1.16 -6.73 -5.51
C GLN A 42 1.06 -7.64 -4.28
N GLY A 43 1.56 -7.18 -3.12
CA GLY A 43 1.56 -7.93 -1.87
C GLY A 43 0.17 -8.16 -1.27
N GLN A 44 -0.80 -7.26 -1.55
CA GLN A 44 -2.19 -7.42 -1.10
C GLN A 44 -2.81 -8.75 -1.57
N ALA A 45 -2.52 -9.16 -2.80
CA ALA A 45 -3.04 -10.41 -3.38
C ALA A 45 -2.57 -11.65 -2.60
N LYS A 46 -1.40 -11.60 -1.95
CA LYS A 46 -0.87 -12.70 -1.13
C LYS A 46 -1.35 -12.69 0.32
N THR A 47 -1.81 -11.54 0.83
CA THR A 47 -2.20 -11.37 2.24
C THR A 47 -3.71 -11.27 2.47
N GLN A 48 -4.53 -11.12 1.43
CA GLN A 48 -5.99 -11.00 1.56
C GLN A 48 -6.74 -12.34 1.64
N SER A 49 -6.05 -13.49 1.79
CA SER A 49 -6.71 -14.78 2.00
C SER A 49 -7.26 -15.00 3.42
N GLY A 50 -7.37 -13.96 4.25
CA GLY A 50 -7.88 -14.10 5.60
C GLY A 50 -8.14 -12.78 6.31
N LYS A 51 -9.24 -12.11 5.96
CA LYS A 51 -10.10 -11.47 6.97
C LYS A 51 -11.46 -11.12 6.38
N SER A 52 -12.46 -11.82 6.89
CA SER A 52 -13.88 -11.56 6.72
C SER A 52 -14.22 -10.10 7.03
N PRO A 53 -15.30 -9.56 6.42
CA PRO A 53 -15.96 -8.38 6.95
C PRO A 53 -16.45 -8.74 8.36
N ASP A 54 -15.99 -8.01 9.36
CA ASP A 54 -16.62 -8.01 10.68
C ASP A 54 -17.84 -7.07 10.53
N GLU A 55 -19.02 -7.67 10.47
CA GLU A 55 -20.33 -7.01 10.60
C GLU A 55 -20.77 -7.07 12.07
#